data_AF-A0A353TGN5-F1
#
_entry.id   AF-A0A353TGN5-F1
#
_cell.length_a   1.000
_cell.length_b   1.000
_cell.length_c   1.000
_cell.angle_alpha   90.00
_cell.angle_beta   90.00
_cell.angle_gamma   90.00
#
_symmetry.space_group_name_H-M   'P 1'
#
loop_
_entity.id
_entity.type
_entity.pdbx_description
1 polymer ?
#
loop_
_entity_poly.entity_id
_entity_poly.type
_entity_poly.pdbx_seq_one_letter_code
_entity_poly.pdbx_strand_id
1 'polypeptide(L)'
;EAAAVAITDESHKGKVYELAGDDYYTLADLAAEISNQTGTNIPYRNLTEAEYTKILESFEIPAGFAAAIASWDVSASKDDLFDDSHQLSALIGRPTTPLADSVKAAL
;
A
#
# COMPACT_ATOMS: atom_id res chain seq x y z
N GLU A 1 -8.87 -12.81 -4.22
CA GLU A 1 -8.95 -14.17 -3.63
C GLU A 1 -9.82 -14.21 -2.37
N ALA A 2 -9.55 -13.37 -1.36
CA ALA A 2 -10.33 -13.30 -0.11
C ALA A 2 -11.86 -13.26 -0.29
N ALA A 3 -12.38 -12.39 -1.16
CA ALA A 3 -13.82 -12.30 -1.43
C ALA A 3 -14.41 -13.62 -1.93
N ALA A 4 -13.68 -14.39 -2.74
CA ALA A 4 -14.14 -15.69 -3.22
C ALA A 4 -14.25 -16.69 -2.05
N VAL A 5 -13.25 -16.75 -1.18
CA VAL A 5 -13.30 -17.61 0.03
C VAL A 5 -14.46 -17.19 0.93
N ALA A 6 -14.58 -15.89 1.23
CA ALA A 6 -15.61 -15.37 2.13
C ALA A 6 -17.05 -15.58 1.62
N ILE A 7 -17.28 -15.56 0.30
CA ILE A 7 -18.62 -15.74 -0.28
C ILE A 7 -18.97 -17.23 -0.43
N THR A 8 -17.98 -18.11 -0.58
CA THR A 8 -18.22 -19.54 -0.86
C THR A 8 -18.28 -20.42 0.39
N ASP A 9 -17.78 -19.96 1.53
CA ASP A 9 -17.90 -20.63 2.83
C ASP A 9 -18.79 -19.84 3.80
N GLU A 10 -19.97 -20.40 4.11
CA GLU A 10 -20.94 -19.82 5.05
C GLU A 10 -20.38 -19.62 6.47
N SER A 11 -19.27 -20.28 6.83
CA SER A 11 -18.58 -20.04 8.11
C SER A 11 -18.07 -18.60 8.27
N HIS A 12 -17.96 -17.85 7.16
CA HIS A 12 -17.55 -16.45 7.15
C HIS A 12 -18.71 -15.44 7.23
N LYS A 13 -19.96 -15.91 7.25
CA LYS A 13 -21.15 -15.05 7.26
C LYS A 13 -21.21 -14.13 8.47
N GLY A 14 -21.46 -12.84 8.21
CA GLY A 14 -21.60 -11.81 9.24
C GLY A 14 -20.28 -11.38 9.89
N LYS A 15 -19.13 -11.86 9.40
CA LYS A 15 -17.81 -11.41 9.85
C LYS A 15 -17.36 -10.18 9.08
N VAL A 16 -16.65 -9.29 9.77
CA VAL A 16 -15.92 -8.15 9.19
C VAL A 16 -14.45 -8.51 9.27
N TYR A 17 -13.73 -8.33 8.16
CA TYR A 17 -12.30 -8.59 8.08
C TYR A 17 -11.54 -7.33 7.73
N GLU A 18 -10.44 -7.08 8.43
CA GLU A 18 -9.44 -6.08 8.06
C GLU A 18 -8.37 -6.79 7.22
N LEU A 19 -8.33 -6.51 5.93
CA LEU A 19 -7.51 -7.27 4.98
C LEU A 19 -6.29 -6.45 4.55
N ALA A 20 -5.15 -6.74 5.15
CA ALA A 20 -3.84 -6.16 4.80
C ALA A 20 -2.81 -7.25 4.42
N GLY A 21 -1.64 -6.81 3.97
CA GLY A 21 -0.49 -7.69 3.73
C GLY A 21 0.03 -8.33 5.02
N ASP A 22 0.78 -9.42 4.89
CA ASP A 22 1.48 -10.04 6.04
C ASP A 22 2.64 -9.17 6.53
N ASP A 23 3.29 -8.47 5.60
CA ASP A 23 4.34 -7.52 5.90
C ASP A 23 3.81 -6.10 5.63
N TYR A 24 4.26 -5.15 6.45
CA TYR A 24 4.09 -3.73 6.24
C TYR A 24 5.41 -3.11 5.77
N TYR A 25 5.33 -1.96 5.11
CA TYR A 25 6.50 -1.24 4.64
C TYR A 25 6.29 0.26 4.70
N THR A 26 7.38 1.00 4.85
CA THR A 26 7.39 2.45 4.72
C THR A 26 7.70 2.85 3.28
N LEU A 27 7.41 4.11 2.90
CA LEU A 27 7.84 4.63 1.60
C LEU A 27 9.37 4.67 1.43
N ALA A 28 10.13 4.67 2.53
CA ALA A 28 11.58 4.50 2.50
C ALA A 28 11.99 3.08 2.11
N ASP A 29 11.27 2.06 2.62
CA ASP A 29 11.49 0.66 2.26
C ASP A 29 11.14 0.41 0.78
N LEU A 30 10.03 0.99 0.30
CA LEU A 30 9.67 0.94 -1.12
C LEU A 30 10.76 1.54 -2.01
N ALA A 31 11.28 2.73 -1.66
CA ALA A 31 12.35 3.38 -2.41
C ALA A 31 13.66 2.56 -2.38
N ALA A 32 13.98 1.96 -1.23
CA ALA A 32 15.12 1.07 -1.08
C ALA A 32 14.97 -0.20 -1.95
N GLU A 33 13.79 -0.81 -1.99
CA GLU A 33 13.55 -2.01 -2.78
C GLU A 33 13.60 -1.73 -4.30
N ILE A 34 13.01 -0.62 -4.75
CA ILE A 34 13.15 -0.18 -6.15
C ILE A 34 14.63 0.08 -6.47
N SER A 35 15.38 0.71 -5.55
CA SER A 35 16.81 0.97 -5.75
C SER A 35 17.61 -0.33 -5.88
N ASN A 36 17.30 -1.31 -5.03
CA ASN A 36 17.91 -2.63 -5.03
C ASN A 36 17.68 -3.36 -6.37
N GLN A 37 16.44 -3.36 -6.86
CA GLN A 37 16.10 -4.08 -8.09
C GLN A 37 16.55 -3.38 -9.38
N THR A 38 16.59 -2.05 -9.39
CA THR A 38 17.01 -1.27 -10.57
C THR A 38 18.51 -0.99 -10.63
N GLY A 39 19.23 -1.15 -9.51
CA GLY A 39 20.63 -0.75 -9.36
C GLY A 39 20.85 0.76 -9.37
N THR A 40 19.77 1.56 -9.29
CA THR A 40 19.81 3.03 -9.29
C THR A 40 19.45 3.55 -7.91
N ASN A 41 20.21 4.50 -7.36
CA ASN A 41 19.89 5.10 -6.06
C ASN A 41 18.65 6.02 -6.16
N ILE A 42 17.53 5.57 -5.61
CA ILE A 42 16.24 6.29 -5.61
C ILE A 42 15.89 6.61 -4.15
N PRO A 43 16.12 7.85 -3.68
CA PRO A 43 15.84 8.21 -2.29
C PRO A 43 14.37 8.55 -2.07
N TYR A 44 13.81 8.12 -0.94
CA TYR A 44 12.54 8.65 -0.46
C TYR A 44 12.72 10.07 0.07
N ARG A 45 11.83 10.98 -0.34
CA ARG A 45 11.76 12.36 0.14
C ARG A 45 10.41 12.59 0.80
N ASN A 46 10.39 12.65 2.12
CA ASN A 46 9.17 12.99 2.85
C ASN A 46 8.88 14.49 2.71
N LEU A 47 7.66 14.83 2.31
CA LEU A 47 7.22 16.19 2.02
C LEU A 47 6.01 16.56 2.87
N THR A 48 5.75 17.85 3.03
CA THR A 48 4.46 18.28 3.55
C THR A 48 3.35 17.98 2.53
N GLU A 49 2.12 17.81 3.02
CA GLU A 49 0.93 17.61 2.17
C GLU A 49 0.80 18.69 1.07
N ALA A 50 1.05 19.95 1.44
CA ALA A 50 0.97 21.08 0.54
C ALA A 50 2.06 21.07 -0.54
N GLU A 51 3.29 20.66 -0.20
CA GLU A 51 4.37 20.51 -1.17
C GLU A 51 4.10 19.35 -2.13
N TYR A 52 3.65 18.21 -1.59
CA TYR A 52 3.34 17.04 -2.41
C TYR A 52 2.19 17.29 -3.38
N THR A 53 1.11 17.94 -2.91
CA THR A 53 -0.03 18.35 -3.76
C THR A 53 0.44 19.20 -4.94
N LYS A 54 1.26 20.24 -4.68
CA LYS A 54 1.79 21.12 -5.74
C LYS A 54 2.66 20.39 -6.75
N ILE A 55 3.45 19.41 -6.28
CA ILE A 55 4.28 18.58 -7.17
C ILE A 55 3.38 17.72 -8.06
N LEU A 56 2.36 17.07 -7.52
CA LEU A 56 1.41 16.28 -8.30
C LEU A 56 0.68 17.14 -9.35
N GLU A 57 0.23 18.34 -8.98
CA GLU A 57 -0.38 19.30 -9.92
C GLU A 57 0.59 19.71 -11.04
N SER A 58 1.89 19.82 -10.75
CA SER A 58 2.91 20.14 -11.76
C SER A 58 3.10 19.03 -12.81
N PHE A 59 2.64 17.81 -12.51
CA PHE A 59 2.56 16.68 -13.44
C PHE A 59 1.17 16.57 -14.11
N GLU A 60 0.39 17.65 -14.12
CA GLU A 60 -0.94 17.73 -14.74
C GLU A 60 -1.99 16.81 -14.07
N ILE A 61 -1.74 16.35 -12.84
CA ILE A 61 -2.77 15.68 -12.04
C ILE A 61 -3.83 16.70 -11.62
N PRO A 62 -5.14 16.44 -11.81
CA PRO A 62 -6.19 17.37 -11.43
C PRO A 62 -6.13 17.74 -9.94
N ALA A 63 -6.28 19.03 -9.61
CA ALA A 63 -6.08 19.57 -8.26
C ALA A 63 -6.80 18.80 -7.14
N GLY A 64 -8.08 18.46 -7.34
CA GLY A 64 -8.85 17.69 -6.35
C GLY A 64 -8.29 16.28 -6.12
N PHE A 65 -7.71 15.66 -7.16
CA PHE A 65 -7.10 14.35 -7.06
C PHE A 65 -5.68 14.41 -6.48
N ALA A 66 -4.91 15.44 -6.82
CA ALA A 66 -3.60 15.71 -6.21
C ALA A 66 -3.73 15.89 -4.69
N ALA A 67 -4.71 16.68 -4.24
CA ALA A 67 -5.01 16.87 -2.82
C ALA A 67 -5.44 15.56 -2.15
N ALA A 68 -6.26 14.73 -2.83
CA ALA A 68 -6.68 13.44 -2.30
C ALA A 68 -5.47 12.50 -2.07
N ILE A 69 -4.59 12.36 -3.07
CA ILE A 69 -3.38 11.54 -2.96
C ILE A 69 -2.50 12.01 -1.80
N ALA A 70 -2.23 13.31 -1.70
CA ALA A 70 -1.43 13.86 -0.62
C ALA A 70 -2.07 13.62 0.76
N SER A 71 -3.39 13.71 0.85
CA SER A 71 -4.12 13.44 2.10
C SER A 71 -4.03 11.97 2.52
N TRP A 72 -4.01 11.03 1.56
CA TRP A 72 -3.87 9.60 1.84
C TRP A 72 -2.50 9.27 2.43
N ASP A 73 -1.42 9.86 1.92
CA ASP A 73 -0.08 9.68 2.48
C ASP A 73 0.04 10.25 3.90
N VAL A 74 -0.63 11.36 4.20
CA VAL A 74 -0.73 11.92 5.57
C VAL A 74 -1.52 11.01 6.50
N SER A 75 -2.57 10.37 6.01
CA SER A 75 -3.32 9.36 6.76
C SER A 75 -2.48 8.10 7.01
N ALA A 76 -1.78 7.62 5.99
CA ALA A 76 -0.85 6.50 6.11
C ALA A 76 0.26 6.78 7.13
N SER A 77 0.74 8.04 7.23
CA SER A 77 1.71 8.43 8.26
C SER A 77 1.15 8.43 9.69
N LYS A 78 -0.15 8.18 9.85
CA LYS A 78 -0.86 8.03 11.14
C LYS A 78 -1.37 6.59 11.33
N ASP A 79 -0.78 5.66 10.57
CA ASP A 79 -1.09 4.23 10.62
C ASP A 79 -2.47 3.85 10.05
N ASP A 80 -3.17 4.73 9.32
CA ASP A 80 -4.49 4.43 8.73
C ASP A 80 -4.45 3.30 7.66
N LEU A 81 -3.26 2.94 7.16
CA LEU A 81 -3.04 1.82 6.24
C LEU A 81 -2.32 0.63 6.88
N PHE A 82 -2.06 0.68 8.19
CA PHE A 82 -1.37 -0.38 8.92
C PHE A 82 -2.37 -1.36 9.54
N ASP A 83 -2.13 -2.65 9.31
CA ASP A 83 -2.76 -3.75 10.04
C ASP A 83 -1.77 -4.92 10.05
N ASP A 84 -1.56 -5.52 11.22
CA ASP A 84 -0.68 -6.69 11.45
C ASP A 84 -1.49 -7.91 11.89
N SER A 85 -2.79 -7.94 11.61
CA SER A 85 -3.70 -9.00 12.08
C SER A 85 -3.56 -10.30 11.30
N HIS A 86 -2.89 -10.27 10.13
CA HIS A 86 -2.73 -11.40 9.21
C HIS A 86 -4.06 -12.06 8.79
N GLN A 87 -5.18 -11.33 8.86
CA GLN A 87 -6.49 -11.90 8.51
C GLN A 87 -6.56 -12.30 7.04
N LEU A 88 -5.87 -11.59 6.15
CA LEU A 88 -5.87 -11.91 4.74
C LEU A 88 -5.21 -13.27 4.46
N SER A 89 -3.98 -13.49 4.93
CA SER A 89 -3.27 -14.76 4.71
C SER A 89 -3.96 -15.93 5.39
N ALA A 90 -4.49 -15.72 6.60
CA ALA A 90 -5.31 -16.70 7.30
C ALA A 90 -6.58 -17.06 6.49
N LEU A 91 -7.25 -16.07 5.91
CA LEU A 91 -8.46 -16.27 5.10
C LEU A 91 -8.17 -16.99 3.79
N ILE A 92 -7.08 -16.65 3.08
CA ILE A 92 -6.75 -17.26 1.78
C ILE A 92 -5.89 -18.52 1.89
N GLY A 93 -5.43 -18.90 3.08
CA GLY A 93 -4.67 -20.12 3.35
C GLY A 93 -3.23 -20.13 2.82
N ARG A 94 -2.65 -18.95 2.54
CA ARG A 94 -1.28 -18.78 2.06
C ARG A 94 -0.74 -17.40 2.43
N PRO A 95 0.59 -17.19 2.47
CA PRO A 95 1.16 -15.86 2.58
C PRO A 95 0.66 -14.93 1.46
N THR A 96 0.51 -13.65 1.79
CA THR A 96 0.27 -12.56 0.86
C THR A 96 1.51 -12.29 0.00
N THR A 97 1.34 -11.56 -1.09
CA THR A 97 2.44 -11.26 -2.02
C THR A 97 3.39 -10.24 -1.38
N PRO A 98 4.68 -10.53 -1.23
CA PRO A 98 5.65 -9.58 -0.69
C PRO A 98 5.82 -8.33 -1.54
N LEU A 99 6.28 -7.24 -0.93
CA LEU A 99 6.60 -5.98 -1.62
C LEU A 99 7.58 -6.20 -2.79
N ALA A 100 8.65 -6.95 -2.57
CA ALA A 100 9.69 -7.20 -3.56
C ALA A 100 9.13 -7.84 -4.85
N ASP A 101 8.21 -8.78 -4.72
CA ASP A 101 7.58 -9.43 -5.88
C ASP A 101 6.69 -8.45 -6.65
N SER A 102 5.99 -7.56 -5.94
CA SER A 102 5.15 -6.52 -6.56
C SER A 102 6.00 -5.46 -7.27
N VAL A 103 7.11 -5.02 -6.66
CA VAL A 103 8.07 -4.11 -7.29
C VAL A 103 8.63 -4.74 -8.56
N LYS A 104 9.05 -6.01 -8.49
CA LYS A 104 9.59 -6.74 -9.63
C LYS A 104 8.63 -6.85 -10.79
N ALA A 105 7.34 -7.02 -10.50
CA ALA A 105 6.31 -7.11 -11.54
C ALA A 105 5.98 -5.76 -12.20
N ALA A 106 6.27 -4.64 -11.54
CA ALA A 106 5.97 -3.29 -12.00
C ALA A 106 7.12 -2.63 -12.79
N LEU A 107 8.36 -3.11 -12.61
CA LEU A 107 9.56 -2.67 -13.34
C LEU A 107 9.61 -3.25 -14.77
#